data_AF-A0A523S5H7-F1
#
_entry.id   AF-A0A523S5H7-F1
#
_cell.length_a   1.000
_cell.length_b   1.000
_cell.length_c   1.000
_cell.angle_alpha   90.00
_cell.angle_beta   90.00
_cell.angle_gamma   90.00
#
_symmetry.space_group_name_H-M   'P 1'
#
loop_
_entity.id
_entity.type
_entity.pdbx_description
1 polymer ?
#
loop_
_entity_poly.entity_id
_entity_poly.type
_entity_poly.pdbx_seq_one_letter_code
_entity_poly.pdbx_strand_id
1 'polypeptide(L)' 'MSDKEKCVGKEPRKIIAKVISQKGYCAIGMKVGDEIEIDHFGVKGDICINALFTMLPVAYAMMHNSYFPWLKDQ' A
#
# COMPACT_ATOMS: atom_id res chain seq x y z
N MET A 1 32.41 -9.22 -6.58
CA MET A 1 31.57 -8.09 -6.18
C MET A 1 30.50 -8.65 -5.26
N SER A 2 30.46 -8.21 -4.00
CA SER A 2 29.66 -8.84 -2.95
C SER A 2 28.18 -8.51 -3.16
N ASP A 3 27.33 -9.55 -3.17
CA ASP A 3 25.86 -9.53 -3.25
C ASP A 3 25.13 -8.77 -2.11
N LYS A 4 25.76 -7.73 -1.54
CA LYS A 4 25.20 -6.85 -0.51
C LYS A 4 24.55 -5.59 -1.07
N GLU A 5 24.76 -5.24 -2.34
CA GLU A 5 24.18 -4.02 -2.94
C GLU A 5 22.71 -4.16 -3.38
N LYS A 6 22.11 -5.35 -3.31
CA LYS A 6 20.67 -5.56 -3.57
C LYS A 6 19.82 -5.65 -2.31
N CYS A 7 20.42 -5.53 -1.13
CA CYS A 7 19.69 -5.60 0.13
C CYS A 7 19.30 -4.20 0.61
N VAL A 8 17.97 -3.98 0.62
CA VAL A 8 17.21 -2.90 1.26
C VAL A 8 17.20 -1.56 0.52
N GLY A 9 16.00 -1.18 0.04
CA GLY A 9 15.74 0.00 -0.79
C GLY A 9 16.35 1.29 -0.25
N LYS A 10 17.18 1.93 -1.09
CA LYS A 10 17.75 3.27 -0.83
C LYS A 10 16.67 4.33 -0.61
N GLU A 11 15.47 4.14 -1.17
CA GLU A 11 14.31 5.01 -0.96
C GLU A 11 13.02 4.17 -0.88
N PRO A 12 12.13 4.45 0.09
CA PRO A 12 10.83 3.79 0.20
C PRO A 12 9.93 4.14 -0.98
N ARG A 13 9.34 3.13 -1.64
CA ARG A 13 8.40 3.36 -2.76
C ARG A 13 7.08 3.95 -2.26
N LYS A 14 6.52 4.89 -3.02
CA LYS A 14 5.15 5.33 -2.83
C LYS A 14 4.17 4.22 -3.21
N ILE A 15 3.19 3.97 -2.35
CA ILE A 15 2.13 2.98 -2.55
C ILE A 15 0.81 3.70 -2.84
N ILE A 16 0.07 3.20 -3.83
CA ILE A 16 -1.28 3.69 -4.17
C ILE A 16 -2.27 2.58 -3.87
N ALA A 17 -3.16 2.81 -2.92
CA ALA A 17 -4.27 1.93 -2.62
C ALA A 17 -5.52 2.46 -3.34
N LYS A 18 -6.07 1.65 -4.25
CA LYS A 18 -7.24 2.01 -5.05
C LYS A 18 -8.46 1.18 -4.65
N VAL A 19 -9.61 1.83 -4.50
CA VAL A 19 -10.88 1.12 -4.31
C VAL A 19 -11.31 0.50 -5.64
N ILE A 20 -11.14 -0.81 -5.77
CA ILE A 20 -11.52 -1.57 -6.97
C ILE A 20 -12.95 -2.09 -6.93
N SER A 21 -13.54 -2.22 -5.73
CA SER A 21 -14.91 -2.69 -5.55
C SER A 21 -15.50 -2.22 -4.22
N GLN A 22 -16.82 -2.10 -4.17
CA GLN A 22 -17.56 -1.79 -2.96
C GLN A 22 -18.80 -2.69 -2.90
N LYS A 23 -19.03 -3.30 -1.73
CA LYS A 23 -20.24 -4.07 -1.44
C LYS A 23 -20.87 -3.51 -0.18
N GLY A 24 -22.17 -3.24 -0.23
CA GLY A 24 -22.88 -2.61 0.89
C GLY A 24 -22.49 -1.14 1.06
N TYR A 25 -22.41 -0.70 2.32
CA TYR A 25 -22.26 0.71 2.69
C TYR A 25 -20.89 0.99 3.35
N CYS A 26 -20.21 2.05 2.92
CA CYS A 26 -19.01 2.57 3.59
C CYS A 26 -19.34 3.89 4.28
N ALA A 27 -19.16 3.95 5.61
CA ALA A 27 -19.52 5.12 6.42
C ALA A 27 -18.66 6.37 6.15
N ILE A 28 -17.45 6.20 5.62
CA ILE A 28 -16.59 7.32 5.20
C ILE A 28 -16.98 7.85 3.81
N GLY A 29 -17.82 7.10 3.07
CA GLY A 29 -18.28 7.53 1.74
C GLY A 29 -17.30 7.24 0.61
N MET A 30 -16.25 6.44 0.85
CA MET A 30 -15.34 5.97 -0.20
C MET A 30 -16.10 5.26 -1.31
N LYS A 31 -15.69 5.48 -2.56
CA LYS A 31 -16.28 4.92 -3.78
C LYS A 31 -15.25 4.22 -4.64
N VAL A 32 -15.73 3.37 -5.55
CA VAL A 32 -14.87 2.73 -6.56
C VAL A 32 -14.18 3.80 -7.39
N GLY A 33 -12.87 3.67 -7.52
CA GLY A 33 -12.02 4.64 -8.22
C GLY A 33 -11.23 5.56 -7.28
N ASP A 34 -11.63 5.71 -6.03
CA ASP A 34 -10.88 6.53 -5.06
C ASP A 34 -9.49 5.93 -4.81
N GLU A 35 -8.50 6.82 -4.67
CA GLU A 35 -7.10 6.48 -4.49
C GLU A 35 -6.56 7.12 -3.21
N ILE A 36 -5.79 6.33 -2.47
CA ILE A 36 -5.11 6.74 -1.25
C ILE A 36 -3.62 6.55 -1.47
N GLU A 37 -2.85 7.58 -1.16
CA GLU A 37 -1.40 7.53 -1.24
C GLU A 37 -0.81 7.21 0.13
N ILE A 38 0.06 6.22 0.18
CA ILE A 38 0.79 5.82 1.39
C ILE A 38 2.28 5.93 1.05
N ASP A 39 2.99 6.78 1.78
CA ASP A 39 4.44 6.93 1.68
C ASP A 39 5.08 6.83 3.07
N HIS A 40 6.40 7.00 3.12
CA HIS A 40 7.15 6.91 4.37
C HIS A 40 6.80 8.02 5.38
N PHE A 41 6.29 9.16 4.89
CA PHE A 41 6.00 10.34 5.70
C PHE A 41 4.54 10.37 6.16
N GLY A 42 3.63 9.67 5.49
CA GLY A 42 2.26 9.54 5.94
C GLY A 42 1.29 9.02 4.89
N VAL A 43 0.02 9.40 5.07
CA VAL A 43 -1.11 8.95 4.27
C VAL A 43 -1.86 10.17 3.74
N LYS A 44 -2.19 10.18 2.44
CA LYS A 44 -2.99 11.22 1.78
C LYS A 44 -4.25 10.61 1.18
N GLY A 45 -5.39 11.23 1.44
CA GLY A 45 -6.71 10.77 1.00
C GLY A 45 -7.59 10.30 2.15
N ASP A 46 -8.87 10.12 1.87
CA ASP A 46 -9.86 9.71 2.86
C ASP A 46 -9.83 8.19 3.06
N ILE A 47 -9.44 7.75 4.27
CA ILE A 47 -9.41 6.34 4.65
C ILE A 47 -9.76 6.17 6.12
N CYS A 48 -10.51 5.12 6.47
CA CYS A 48 -10.80 4.83 7.87
C CYS A 48 -9.61 4.17 8.55
N ILE A 49 -9.46 4.39 9.86
CA ILE A 49 -8.38 3.78 10.66
C ILE A 49 -8.37 2.26 10.53
N ASN A 50 -9.54 1.61 10.46
CA ASN A 50 -9.62 0.15 10.34
C ASN A 50 -9.07 -0.36 9.01
N ALA A 51 -9.38 0.32 7.90
CA ALA A 51 -8.88 -0.02 6.58
C ALA A 51 -7.37 0.23 6.50
N LEU A 52 -6.90 1.38 7.02
CA LEU A 52 -5.48 1.70 7.08
C LEU A 52 -4.71 0.66 7.90
N PHE A 53 -5.17 0.35 9.12
CA PHE A 53 -4.53 -0.62 10.00
C PHE A 53 -4.36 -2.00 9.35
N THR A 54 -5.37 -2.44 8.59
CA THR A 54 -5.35 -3.73 7.89
C THR A 54 -4.36 -3.75 6.72
N MET A 55 -4.26 -2.64 5.98
CA MET A 55 -3.41 -2.57 4.78
C MET A 55 -1.96 -2.16 5.08
N LEU A 56 -1.71 -1.48 6.21
CA LEU A 56 -0.41 -0.90 6.54
C LEU A 56 0.75 -1.92 6.53
N PRO A 57 0.63 -3.15 7.06
CA PRO A 57 1.71 -4.12 7.02
C PRO A 57 2.11 -4.52 5.58
N VAL A 58 1.11 -4.66 4.71
CA VAL A 58 1.33 -5.01 3.30
C VAL A 58 1.93 -3.82 2.55
N ALA A 59 1.38 -2.62 2.75
CA ALA A 59 1.91 -1.40 2.15
C ALA A 59 3.37 -1.15 2.57
N TYR A 60 3.70 -1.36 3.84
CA TYR A 60 5.07 -1.24 4.35
C TYR A 60 6.02 -2.26 3.71
N ALA A 61 5.59 -3.52 3.58
CA ALA A 61 6.37 -4.55 2.91
C ALA A 61 6.59 -4.22 1.42
N MET A 62 5.56 -3.76 0.70
CA MET A 62 5.66 -3.30 -0.70
C MET A 62 6.61 -2.10 -0.84
N MET A 63 6.53 -1.14 0.08
CA MET A 63 7.37 0.05 0.13
C MET A 63 8.86 -0.29 0.17
N HIS A 64 9.21 -1.41 0.80
CA HIS A 64 10.59 -1.92 0.93
C HIS A 64 10.92 -3.08 -0.02
N ASN A 65 10.21 -3.18 -1.16
CA ASN A 65 10.49 -4.15 -2.22
C ASN A 65 10.40 -5.62 -1.76
N SER A 66 9.46 -5.93 -0.88
CA SER A 66 9.18 -7.32 -0.48
C SER A 66 8.58 -8.10 -1.64
N TYR A 67 8.93 -9.38 -1.71
CA TYR A 67 8.38 -10.31 -2.69
C TYR A 67 7.15 -11.02 -2.13
N PHE A 68 6.06 -11.05 -2.90
CA PHE A 68 4.84 -11.76 -2.54
C PHE A 68 4.59 -12.90 -3.54
N PRO A 69 4.82 -14.17 -3.17
CA PRO A 69 4.75 -15.32 -4.08
C PRO A 69 3.41 -15.54 -4.79
N TRP A 70 2.33 -15.00 -4.23
CA TRP A 70 0.96 -15.15 -4.75
C TRP A 70 0.51 -13.98 -5.65
N LEU A 71 1.30 -12.91 -5.76
CA LEU A 71 0.99 -11.82 -6.68
C LEU A 71 1.32 -12.25 -8.11
N LYS A 72 0.34 -12.08 -9.01
CA LYS A 72 0.54 -12.29 -10.45
C LYS A 72 1.46 -11.22 -11.05
N ASP A 73 1.34 -10.01 -10.53
CA ASP A 73 2.10 -8.83 -10.94
C ASP A 73 2.89 -8.33 -9.73
N GLN A 74 4.22 -8.31 -9.85
CA GLN A 74 5.14 -7.87 -8.79
C GLN A 74 5.33 -6.36 -8.82
#